data_AF-A0A1G9DBC5-F1
#
_entry.id   AF-A0A1G9DBC5-F1
#
_cell.length_a   1.000
_cell.length_b   1.000
_cell.length_c   1.000
_cell.angle_alpha   90.00
_cell.angle_beta   90.00
_cell.angle_gamma   90.00
#
_symmetry.space_group_name_H-M   'P 1'
#
loop_
_entity.id
_entity.type
_entity.pdbx_description
1 polymer ?
#
loop_
_entity_poly.entity_id
_entity_poly.type
_entity_poly.pdbx_seq_one_letter_code
_entity_poly.pdbx_strand_id
1 'polypeptide(L)'
;MNAKDWFTIPNILSYFRLILIPYFVIAYMSAESQGEYVYATGILVLSGLTDAVDGFIARRFNQGTKIGQLLDPVADKLTQVAVVAVLMLKWPVFLFLFILFLVKETYMFVENIRLYKKQKTLDGSIWPGKIATIVFYFTMFIAVFFPTLTEGTVVLLVGVASIFQISALYHYSKLFRDMHSNEV
;
A
#
# COMPACT_ATOMS: atom_id res chain seq x y z
N MET A 1 8.80 2.60 27.18
CA MET A 1 7.95 1.65 26.42
C MET A 1 7.60 0.53 27.36
N ASN A 2 6.31 0.26 27.60
CA ASN A 2 5.87 -0.75 28.55
C ASN A 2 5.77 -2.11 27.83
N ALA A 3 6.05 -3.24 28.51
CA ALA A 3 6.01 -4.56 27.85
C ALA A 3 4.63 -4.90 27.26
N LYS A 4 3.56 -4.36 27.86
CA LYS A 4 2.18 -4.48 27.37
C LYS A 4 1.94 -3.78 26.04
N ASP A 5 2.74 -2.76 25.69
CA ASP A 5 2.60 -2.03 24.43
C ASP A 5 3.00 -2.89 23.23
N TRP A 6 3.72 -3.99 23.43
CA TRP A 6 4.13 -4.92 22.37
C TRP A 6 3.03 -5.92 22.01
N PHE A 7 2.21 -6.31 22.97
CA PHE A 7 1.22 -7.39 22.83
C PHE A 7 -0.23 -6.89 22.87
N THR A 8 -0.49 -5.74 22.26
CA THR A 8 -1.87 -5.28 22.03
C THR A 8 -2.50 -6.06 20.89
N ILE A 9 -3.83 -6.15 20.86
CA ILE A 9 -4.56 -6.83 19.79
C ILE A 9 -4.18 -6.26 18.41
N PRO A 10 -4.11 -4.93 18.21
CA PRO A 10 -3.66 -4.37 16.93
C PRO A 10 -2.27 -4.83 16.51
N ASN A 11 -1.28 -4.79 17.43
CA ASN A 11 0.07 -5.19 17.09
C ASN A 11 0.18 -6.69 16.75
N ILE A 12 -0.59 -7.54 17.44
CA ILE A 12 -0.64 -8.98 17.13
C ILE A 12 -1.18 -9.20 15.71
N LEU A 13 -2.18 -8.43 15.28
CA LEU A 13 -2.70 -8.46 13.91
C LEU A 13 -1.67 -7.95 12.90
N SER A 14 -0.89 -6.92 13.22
CA SER A 14 0.24 -6.47 12.38
C SER A 14 1.33 -7.55 12.25
N TYR A 15 1.69 -8.25 13.34
CA TYR A 15 2.63 -9.38 13.29
C TYR A 15 2.08 -10.54 12.47
N PHE A 16 0.80 -10.86 12.64
CA PHE A 16 0.11 -11.87 11.83
C PHE A 16 0.21 -11.53 10.34
N ARG A 17 0.02 -10.26 9.97
CA ARG A 17 0.17 -9.81 8.58
C ARG A 17 1.59 -10.02 8.04
N LEU A 18 2.61 -9.72 8.84
CA LEU A 18 4.01 -9.97 8.45
C LEU A 18 4.27 -11.45 8.18
N ILE A 19 3.62 -12.36 8.92
CA ILE A 19 3.70 -13.81 8.70
C ILE A 19 2.92 -14.22 7.44
N LEU A 20 1.80 -13.55 7.13
CA LEU A 20 1.03 -13.83 5.91
C LEU A 20 1.81 -13.49 4.63
N ILE A 21 2.78 -12.57 4.66
CA ILE A 21 3.58 -12.20 3.49
C ILE A 21 4.35 -13.40 2.89
N PRO A 22 5.25 -14.09 3.62
CA PRO A 22 5.94 -15.26 3.07
C PRO A 22 4.97 -16.38 2.72
N TYR A 23 3.87 -16.53 3.48
CA TYR A 23 2.85 -17.53 3.19
C TYR A 23 2.15 -17.27 1.85
N PHE A 24 1.78 -16.02 1.59
CA PHE A 24 1.26 -15.57 0.30
C PHE A 24 2.26 -15.84 -0.83
N VAL A 25 3.52 -15.47 -0.66
CA VAL A 25 4.56 -15.66 -1.70
C VAL A 25 4.70 -17.14 -2.03
N ILE A 26 4.79 -18.02 -1.04
CA ILE A 26 4.91 -19.46 -1.26
C ILE A 26 3.65 -20.01 -1.93
N ALA A 27 2.46 -19.63 -1.46
CA ALA A 27 1.18 -20.08 -2.02
C ALA A 27 1.01 -19.65 -3.47
N TYR A 28 1.35 -18.40 -3.81
CA TYR A 28 1.24 -17.89 -5.17
C TYR A 28 2.27 -18.51 -6.11
N MET A 29 3.53 -18.64 -5.66
CA MET A 29 4.61 -19.21 -6.49
C MET A 29 4.46 -20.70 -6.74
N SER A 30 3.80 -21.43 -5.83
CA SER A 30 3.54 -22.86 -5.96
C SER A 30 2.19 -23.17 -6.62
N ALA A 31 1.42 -22.15 -7.02
CA ALA A 31 0.11 -22.34 -7.60
C ALA A 31 0.20 -22.78 -9.07
N GLU A 32 -0.42 -23.91 -9.38
CA GLU A 32 -0.52 -24.49 -10.72
C GLU A 32 -1.96 -24.43 -11.25
N SER A 33 -2.95 -24.31 -10.37
CA SER A 33 -4.38 -24.26 -10.70
C SER A 33 -5.05 -22.96 -10.27
N GLN A 34 -6.14 -22.58 -10.94
CA GLN A 34 -6.91 -21.37 -10.59
C GLN A 34 -7.39 -21.39 -9.13
N GLY A 35 -7.71 -22.56 -8.57
CA GLY A 35 -8.10 -22.69 -7.16
C GLY A 35 -6.99 -22.28 -6.19
N GLU A 36 -5.74 -22.60 -6.50
CA GLU A 36 -4.58 -22.22 -5.69
C GLU A 36 -4.25 -20.73 -5.81
N TYR A 37 -4.42 -20.13 -6.99
CA TYR A 37 -4.34 -18.67 -7.15
C TYR A 37 -5.44 -17.92 -6.38
N VAL A 38 -6.66 -18.47 -6.36
CA VAL A 38 -7.76 -17.94 -5.52
C VAL A 38 -7.41 -18.07 -4.04
N TYR A 39 -6.82 -19.19 -3.61
CA TYR A 39 -6.33 -19.36 -2.25
C TYR A 39 -5.25 -18.33 -1.88
N ALA A 40 -4.26 -18.14 -2.74
CA ALA A 40 -3.21 -17.13 -2.55
C ALA A 40 -3.81 -15.72 -2.46
N THR A 41 -4.76 -15.40 -3.33
CA THR A 41 -5.49 -14.12 -3.27
C THR A 41 -6.28 -13.99 -1.96
N GLY A 42 -6.88 -15.08 -1.48
CA GLY A 42 -7.57 -15.12 -0.19
C GLY A 42 -6.67 -14.75 1.00
N ILE A 43 -5.39 -15.12 0.96
CA ILE A 43 -4.39 -14.69 1.96
C ILE A 43 -4.22 -13.16 1.95
N LEU A 44 -4.14 -12.54 0.76
CA LEU A 44 -4.06 -11.08 0.65
C LEU A 44 -5.33 -10.39 1.13
N VAL A 45 -6.51 -10.94 0.80
CA VAL A 45 -7.79 -10.42 1.31
C VAL A 45 -7.83 -10.49 2.82
N LEU A 46 -7.44 -11.63 3.41
CA LEU A 46 -7.39 -11.80 4.85
C LEU A 46 -6.43 -10.79 5.50
N SER A 47 -5.24 -10.60 4.93
CA SER A 47 -4.26 -9.59 5.32
C SER A 47 -4.87 -8.17 5.36
N GLY A 48 -5.53 -7.75 4.28
CA GLY A 48 -6.19 -6.44 4.20
C GLY A 48 -7.38 -6.29 5.16
N LEU A 49 -8.15 -7.36 5.38
CA LEU A 49 -9.24 -7.35 6.37
C LEU A 49 -8.69 -7.20 7.79
N THR A 50 -7.58 -7.86 8.12
CA THR A 50 -6.96 -7.72 9.45
C THR A 50 -6.49 -6.29 9.73
N ASP A 51 -6.03 -5.54 8.72
CA ASP A 51 -5.70 -4.10 8.82
C ASP A 51 -6.91 -3.22 9.15
N ALA A 52 -8.03 -3.48 8.47
CA ALA A 52 -9.24 -2.74 8.77
C ALA A 52 -9.71 -2.99 10.22
N VAL A 53 -9.58 -4.24 10.68
CA VAL A 53 -9.98 -4.66 12.02
C VAL A 53 -9.03 -4.13 13.10
N ASP A 54 -7.71 -4.19 12.92
CA ASP A 54 -6.76 -3.67 13.90
C ASP A 54 -6.89 -2.16 14.09
N GLY A 55 -7.03 -1.39 13.01
CA GLY A 55 -7.25 0.04 13.05
C GLY A 55 -8.58 0.40 13.71
N PHE A 56 -9.62 -0.41 13.51
CA PHE A 56 -10.89 -0.25 14.21
C PHE A 56 -10.73 -0.50 15.72
N ILE A 57 -10.09 -1.60 16.11
CA ILE A 57 -9.86 -1.96 17.52
C ILE A 57 -8.99 -0.91 18.22
N ALA A 58 -7.90 -0.47 17.59
CA ALA A 58 -7.01 0.55 18.12
C ALA A 58 -7.76 1.85 18.45
N ARG A 59 -8.64 2.30 17.55
CA ARG A 59 -9.45 3.51 17.75
C ARG A 59 -10.57 3.32 18.77
N ARG A 60 -11.29 2.18 18.72
CA ARG A 60 -12.47 1.95 19.56
C ARG A 60 -12.12 1.67 21.02
N PHE A 61 -11.02 0.96 21.25
CA PHE A 61 -10.58 0.53 22.59
C PHE A 61 -9.36 1.31 23.09
N ASN A 62 -8.95 2.37 22.39
CA ASN A 62 -7.82 3.23 22.75
C ASN A 62 -6.51 2.44 22.96
N GLN A 63 -6.28 1.44 22.11
CA GLN A 63 -5.12 0.54 22.14
C GLN A 63 -4.02 0.94 21.14
N GLY A 64 -4.02 2.20 20.68
CA GLY A 64 -2.98 2.72 19.79
C GLY A 64 -1.63 2.80 20.51
N THR A 65 -0.59 2.20 19.94
CA THR A 65 0.77 2.21 20.50
C THR A 65 1.76 2.86 19.53
N LYS A 66 2.88 3.38 20.03
CA LYS A 66 3.97 3.92 19.19
C LYS A 66 4.58 2.85 18.28
N ILE A 67 4.59 1.60 18.73
CA ILE A 67 5.11 0.46 17.97
C ILE A 67 4.16 0.15 16.81
N GLY A 68 2.85 0.05 17.08
CA GLY A 68 1.85 -0.17 16.04
C GLY A 68 1.91 0.91 14.95
N GLN A 69 2.00 2.18 15.34
CA GLN A 69 2.14 3.30 14.40
C GLN A 69 3.35 3.19 13.45
N LEU A 70 4.42 2.51 13.87
CA LEU A 70 5.59 2.23 13.03
C LEU A 70 5.44 0.91 12.25
N LEU A 71 4.85 -0.10 12.87
CA LEU A 71 4.74 -1.45 12.34
C LEU A 71 3.71 -1.53 11.20
N ASP A 72 2.59 -0.83 11.30
CA ASP A 72 1.50 -0.90 10.32
C ASP A 72 1.96 -0.40 8.94
N PRO A 73 2.61 0.77 8.80
CA PRO A 73 3.16 1.21 7.51
C PRO A 73 4.22 0.26 6.97
N VAL A 74 5.03 -0.35 7.83
CA VAL A 74 6.07 -1.32 7.41
C VAL A 74 5.43 -2.59 6.85
N ALA A 75 4.45 -3.16 7.54
CA ALA A 75 3.74 -4.36 7.09
C ALA A 75 2.99 -4.12 5.77
N ASP A 76 2.36 -2.96 5.61
CA ASP A 76 1.68 -2.57 4.36
C ASP A 76 2.68 -2.45 3.19
N LYS A 77 3.80 -1.73 3.37
CA LYS A 77 4.81 -1.59 2.32
C LYS A 77 5.48 -2.91 1.97
N LEU A 78 5.77 -3.77 2.95
CA LEU A 78 6.34 -5.11 2.69
C LEU A 78 5.36 -6.00 1.92
N THR A 79 4.06 -5.91 2.23
CA THR A 79 3.02 -6.64 1.48
C THR A 79 2.99 -6.19 0.02
N GLN A 80 3.03 -4.88 -0.23
CA GLN A 80 3.07 -4.33 -1.60
C GLN A 80 4.31 -4.79 -2.36
N VAL A 81 5.49 -4.72 -1.72
CA VAL A 81 6.75 -5.20 -2.31
C VAL A 81 6.64 -6.67 -2.67
N ALA A 82 6.12 -7.51 -1.78
CA ALA A 82 5.99 -8.95 -2.02
C ALA A 82 5.03 -9.25 -3.19
N VAL A 83 3.88 -8.56 -3.25
CA VAL A 83 2.91 -8.72 -4.35
C VAL A 83 3.52 -8.28 -5.69
N VAL A 84 4.16 -7.12 -5.73
CA VAL A 84 4.85 -6.66 -6.95
C VAL A 84 5.97 -7.62 -7.34
N ALA A 85 6.73 -8.12 -6.36
CA ALA A 85 7.85 -9.02 -6.61
C ALA A 85 7.41 -10.34 -7.26
N VAL A 86 6.27 -10.92 -6.86
CA VAL A 86 5.75 -12.11 -7.53
C VAL A 86 5.16 -11.78 -8.90
N LEU A 87 4.45 -10.65 -9.04
CA LEU A 87 3.84 -10.24 -10.31
C LEU A 87 4.88 -9.90 -11.37
N MET A 88 5.99 -9.25 -11.00
CA MET A 88 7.04 -8.84 -11.94
C MET A 88 7.80 -10.02 -12.55
N LEU A 89 7.82 -11.18 -11.89
CA LEU A 89 8.41 -12.41 -12.46
C LEU A 89 7.66 -12.85 -13.72
N LYS A 90 6.34 -12.60 -13.77
CA LYS A 90 5.50 -12.90 -14.92
C LYS A 90 5.35 -11.72 -15.88
N TRP A 91 5.17 -10.52 -15.32
CA TRP A 91 4.90 -9.30 -16.07
C TRP A 91 5.80 -8.17 -15.59
N PRO A 92 6.98 -7.97 -16.22
CA PRO A 92 7.97 -6.98 -15.80
C PRO A 92 7.45 -5.54 -15.73
N VAL A 93 6.37 -5.23 -16.46
CA VAL A 93 5.72 -3.90 -16.46
C VAL A 93 5.25 -3.46 -15.07
N PHE A 94 5.00 -4.38 -14.13
CA PHE A 94 4.68 -4.03 -12.74
C PHE A 94 5.81 -3.28 -12.02
N LEU A 95 7.07 -3.50 -12.40
CA LEU A 95 8.21 -2.77 -11.83
C LEU A 95 8.09 -1.27 -12.10
N PHE A 96 7.69 -0.89 -13.31
CA PHE A 96 7.47 0.51 -13.67
C PHE A 96 6.38 1.14 -12.78
N LEU A 97 5.24 0.45 -12.63
CA LEU A 97 4.15 0.92 -11.79
C LEU A 97 4.58 1.09 -10.32
N PHE A 98 5.37 0.15 -9.81
CA PHE A 98 5.87 0.18 -8.44
C PHE A 98 6.87 1.32 -8.21
N ILE A 99 7.81 1.54 -9.13
CA ILE A 99 8.74 2.68 -9.07
C ILE A 99 7.96 3.99 -9.06
N LEU A 100 6.96 4.14 -9.94
CA LEU A 100 6.13 5.33 -10.01
C LEU A 100 5.36 5.57 -8.70
N PHE A 101 4.80 4.51 -8.12
CA PHE A 101 4.17 4.56 -6.80
C PHE A 101 5.17 4.99 -5.71
N LEU A 102 6.36 4.38 -5.65
CA LEU A 102 7.40 4.73 -4.67
C LEU A 102 7.86 6.18 -4.80
N VAL A 103 8.04 6.68 -6.03
CA VAL A 103 8.38 8.09 -6.28
C VAL A 103 7.30 9.00 -5.73
N LYS A 104 6.02 8.72 -6.00
CA LYS A 104 4.90 9.53 -5.49
C LYS A 104 4.85 9.51 -3.96
N GLU A 105 4.91 8.34 -3.34
CA GLU A 105 4.85 8.19 -1.89
C GLU A 105 6.02 8.87 -1.19
N THR A 106 7.23 8.71 -1.71
CA THR A 106 8.44 9.34 -1.16
C THR A 106 8.39 10.86 -1.31
N TYR A 107 7.95 11.34 -2.48
CA TYR A 107 7.74 12.78 -2.71
C TYR A 107 6.76 13.37 -1.69
N MET A 108 5.59 12.74 -1.52
CA MET A 108 4.59 13.18 -0.53
C MET A 108 5.15 13.15 0.89
N PHE A 109 5.91 12.13 1.25
CA PHE A 109 6.52 12.02 2.57
C PHE A 109 7.54 13.14 2.84
N VAL A 110 8.44 13.40 1.89
CA VAL A 110 9.47 14.46 1.99
C VAL A 110 8.83 15.84 2.09
N GLU A 111 7.83 16.14 1.25
CA GLU A 111 7.12 17.43 1.28
C GLU A 111 6.33 17.61 2.59
N ASN A 112 5.70 16.56 3.12
CA ASN A 112 5.07 16.62 4.44
C ASN A 112 6.06 16.93 5.56
N ILE A 113 7.27 16.36 5.54
CA ILE A 113 8.33 16.69 6.51
C ILE A 113 8.75 18.16 6.39
N ARG A 114 8.88 18.69 5.16
CA ARG A 114 9.25 20.10 4.92
C ARG A 114 8.19 21.05 5.47
N LEU A 115 6.90 20.75 5.26
CA LEU A 115 5.80 21.54 5.84
C LEU A 115 5.76 21.45 7.36
N TYR A 116 5.93 20.25 7.91
CA TYR A 116 5.90 20.03 9.36
C TYR A 116 6.96 20.88 10.08
N LYS A 117 8.16 21.02 9.50
CA LYS A 117 9.20 21.93 10.00
C LYS A 117 8.79 23.41 10.02
N LYS A 118 7.83 23.81 9.19
CA LYS A 118 7.24 25.15 9.14
C LYS A 118 5.96 25.27 9.99
N GLN A 119 5.67 24.29 10.85
CA GLN A 119 4.43 24.18 11.63
C GLN A 119 3.15 24.21 10.79
N LYS A 120 3.26 23.92 9.49
CA LYS A 120 2.11 23.72 8.59
C LYS A 120 1.90 22.22 8.43
N THR A 121 0.66 21.78 8.42
CA THR A 121 0.29 20.42 8.03
C THR A 121 -0.65 20.49 6.84
N LEU A 122 -0.68 19.42 6.04
CA LEU A 122 -1.76 19.24 5.09
C LEU A 122 -3.08 19.07 5.86
N ASP A 123 -3.81 20.17 6.04
CA ASP A 123 -5.11 20.15 6.67
C ASP A 123 -6.16 19.79 5.61
N GLY A 124 -6.25 18.49 5.29
CA GLY A 124 -7.16 17.99 4.29
C GLY A 124 -6.65 16.77 3.52
N SER A 125 -7.44 15.70 3.55
CA SER A 125 -7.22 14.52 2.71
C SER A 125 -7.42 14.85 1.23
N ILE A 126 -6.33 14.93 0.46
CA ILE A 126 -6.40 15.10 -0.99
C ILE A 126 -6.90 13.81 -1.65
N TRP A 127 -8.10 13.87 -2.21
CA TRP A 127 -8.78 12.74 -2.86
C TRP A 127 -7.98 12.09 -4.01
N PRO A 128 -7.33 12.83 -4.92
CA PRO A 128 -6.52 12.25 -6.00
C PRO A 128 -5.49 11.19 -5.55
N GLY A 129 -4.82 11.41 -4.42
CA GLY A 129 -3.84 10.46 -3.89
C GLY A 129 -4.45 9.16 -3.41
N LYS A 130 -5.57 9.25 -2.70
CA LYS A 130 -6.30 8.08 -2.22
C LYS A 130 -6.81 7.24 -3.38
N ILE A 131 -7.38 7.88 -4.40
CA ILE A 131 -7.88 7.18 -5.59
C ILE A 131 -6.71 6.47 -6.30
N ALA A 132 -5.58 7.14 -6.51
CA ALA A 132 -4.43 6.51 -7.15
C ALA A 132 -3.93 5.27 -6.39
N THR A 133 -3.87 5.36 -5.06
CA THR A 133 -3.46 4.23 -4.22
C THR A 133 -4.49 3.09 -4.26
N ILE A 134 -5.80 3.39 -4.24
CA ILE A 134 -6.87 2.37 -4.40
C ILE A 134 -6.75 1.67 -5.76
N VAL A 135 -6.59 2.43 -6.84
CA VAL A 135 -6.43 1.88 -8.20
C VAL A 135 -5.19 1.01 -8.28
N PHE A 136 -4.07 1.41 -7.66
CA PHE A 136 -2.85 0.60 -7.59
C PHE A 136 -3.09 -0.75 -6.90
N TYR A 137 -3.71 -0.75 -5.70
CA TYR A 137 -4.05 -2.00 -5.01
C TYR A 137 -5.01 -2.88 -5.81
N PHE A 138 -6.01 -2.28 -6.45
CA PHE A 138 -6.99 -3.02 -7.24
C PHE A 138 -6.38 -3.64 -8.49
N THR A 139 -5.47 -2.93 -9.16
CA THR A 139 -4.71 -3.48 -10.30
C THR A 139 -3.86 -4.68 -9.88
N MET A 140 -3.15 -4.60 -8.74
CA MET A 140 -2.41 -5.74 -8.22
C MET A 140 -3.33 -6.91 -7.85
N PHE A 141 -4.45 -6.62 -7.19
CA PHE A 141 -5.44 -7.62 -6.81
C PHE A 141 -5.98 -8.39 -8.02
N ILE A 142 -6.39 -7.68 -9.08
CA ILE A 142 -6.86 -8.29 -10.34
C ILE A 142 -5.77 -9.19 -10.94
N ALA A 143 -4.52 -8.73 -10.96
CA ALA A 143 -3.42 -9.47 -11.57
C ALA A 143 -3.04 -10.73 -10.78
N VAL A 144 -3.15 -10.70 -9.44
CA VAL A 144 -2.97 -11.88 -8.59
C VAL A 144 -4.13 -12.86 -8.77
N PHE A 145 -5.37 -12.38 -8.80
CA PHE A 145 -6.56 -13.23 -8.90
C PHE A 145 -6.71 -13.90 -10.27
N PHE A 146 -6.35 -13.19 -11.34
CA PHE A 146 -6.43 -13.67 -12.72
C PHE A 146 -5.01 -13.87 -13.29
N PRO A 147 -4.32 -14.97 -12.96
CA PRO A 147 -2.98 -15.23 -13.46
C PRO A 147 -2.95 -15.42 -14.99
N THR A 148 -4.08 -15.76 -15.63
CA THR A 148 -4.17 -16.01 -17.08
C THR A 148 -4.39 -14.76 -17.92
N LEU A 149 -4.29 -13.56 -17.34
CA LEU A 149 -4.43 -12.32 -18.11
C LEU A 149 -3.40 -12.25 -19.25
N THR A 150 -3.86 -11.78 -20.41
CA THR A 150 -2.96 -11.52 -21.54
C THR A 150 -2.04 -10.35 -21.22
N GLU A 151 -0.85 -10.34 -21.81
CA GLU A 151 0.12 -9.25 -21.63
C GLU A 151 -0.48 -7.89 -21.99
N GLY A 152 -1.25 -7.80 -23.08
CA GLY A 152 -1.94 -6.57 -23.48
C GLY A 152 -2.94 -6.07 -22.42
N THR A 153 -3.69 -6.96 -21.78
CA THR A 153 -4.60 -6.59 -20.68
C THR A 153 -3.83 -6.08 -19.47
N VAL A 154 -2.70 -6.71 -19.13
CA VAL A 154 -1.87 -6.28 -17.99
C VAL A 154 -1.25 -4.91 -18.26
N VAL A 155 -0.69 -4.69 -19.46
CA VAL A 155 -0.15 -3.39 -19.86
C VAL A 155 -1.22 -2.31 -19.81
N LEU A 156 -2.46 -2.60 -20.22
CA LEU A 156 -3.58 -1.67 -20.11
C LEU A 156 -3.91 -1.34 -18.65
N LEU A 157 -4.06 -2.36 -17.79
CA LEU A 157 -4.35 -2.17 -16.36
C LEU A 157 -3.25 -1.34 -15.66
N VAL A 158 -1.99 -1.65 -15.94
CA VAL A 158 -0.84 -0.92 -15.41
C VAL A 158 -0.77 0.50 -15.98
N GLY A 159 -1.08 0.69 -17.26
CA GLY A 159 -1.14 2.00 -17.90
C GLY A 159 -2.19 2.90 -17.25
N VAL A 160 -3.40 2.39 -17.03
CA VAL A 160 -4.47 3.10 -16.31
C VAL A 160 -4.02 3.47 -14.90
N ALA A 161 -3.49 2.51 -14.13
CA ALA A 161 -2.99 2.80 -12.78
C ALA A 161 -1.86 3.85 -12.78
N SER A 162 -0.97 3.81 -13.77
CA SER A 162 0.10 4.79 -13.93
C SER A 162 -0.41 6.19 -14.19
N ILE A 163 -1.46 6.35 -15.01
CA ILE A 163 -2.11 7.64 -15.26
C ILE A 163 -2.64 8.24 -13.96
N PHE A 164 -3.29 7.43 -13.11
CA PHE A 164 -3.76 7.88 -11.81
C PHE A 164 -2.60 8.28 -10.87
N GLN A 165 -1.50 7.52 -10.85
CA GLN A 165 -0.33 7.87 -10.03
C GLN A 165 0.33 9.17 -10.49
N ILE A 166 0.48 9.37 -11.81
CA ILE A 166 1.03 10.62 -12.38
C ILE A 166 0.10 11.80 -12.09
N SER A 167 -1.21 11.62 -12.27
CA SER A 167 -2.21 12.65 -11.98
C SER A 167 -2.19 13.05 -10.51
N ALA A 168 -2.12 12.08 -9.59
CA ALA A 168 -1.96 12.34 -8.17
C ALA A 168 -0.68 13.12 -7.88
N LEU A 169 0.47 12.67 -8.41
CA LEU A 169 1.76 13.35 -8.22
C LEU A 169 1.71 14.81 -8.69
N TYR A 170 1.08 15.08 -9.84
CA TYR A 170 0.89 16.44 -10.36
C TYR A 170 0.05 17.30 -9.40
N HIS A 171 -1.09 16.78 -8.93
CA HIS A 171 -1.98 17.51 -8.02
C HIS A 171 -1.30 17.82 -6.68
N TYR A 172 -0.58 16.86 -6.11
CA TYR A 172 0.22 17.09 -4.90
C TYR A 172 1.32 18.12 -5.15
N SER A 173 2.06 18.00 -6.26
CA SER A 173 3.15 18.92 -6.59
C SER A 173 2.66 20.36 -6.71
N LYS A 174 1.50 20.57 -7.35
CA LYS A 174 0.86 21.87 -7.43
C LYS A 174 0.45 22.38 -6.04
N LEU A 175 -0.21 21.56 -5.23
CA LEU A 175 -0.63 21.97 -3.90
C LEU A 175 0.56 22.35 -3.00
N PHE A 176 1.61 21.52 -2.97
CA PHE A 176 2.81 21.81 -2.18
C PHE A 176 3.48 23.10 -2.63
N ARG A 177 3.52 23.37 -3.94
CA ARG A 177 4.02 24.63 -4.49
C ARG A 177 3.18 25.83 -4.04
N ASP A 178 1.86 25.73 -4.09
CA ASP A 178 0.97 26.82 -3.67
C ASP A 178 1.10 27.11 -2.16
N MET A 179 1.20 26.07 -1.34
CA MET A 179 1.42 26.22 0.12
C MET A 179 2.78 26.85 0.47
N HIS A 180 3.81 26.58 -0.35
CA HIS A 180 5.12 27.21 -0.25
C HIS A 180 5.16 28.62 -0.85
N SER A 181 4.33 28.92 -1.86
CA SER A 181 4.26 30.26 -2.46
C SER A 181 3.48 31.26 -1.61
N ASN A 182 2.49 30.80 -0.84
CA ASN A 182 1.81 31.60 0.20
C ASN A 182 2.72 31.88 1.43
N GLU A 183 4.04 31.89 1.23
CA GLU A 183 5.08 32.26 2.20
C GLU A 183 5.68 33.66 1.92
N VAL A 184 5.13 34.42 0.96
CA VAL A 184 5.47 35.83 0.71
C VAL A 184 4.34 36.74 1.18
#